data_AF-A0A261QD89-F1
#
_entry.id   AF-A0A261QD89-F1
#
_cell.length_a   1.000
_cell.length_b   1.000
_cell.length_c   1.000
_cell.angle_alpha   90.00
_cell.angle_beta   90.00
_cell.angle_gamma   90.00
#
_symmetry.space_group_name_H-M   'P 1'
#
loop_
_entity.id
_entity.type
_entity.pdbx_description
1 polymer ?
#
loop_
_entity_poly.entity_id
_entity_poly.type
_entity_poly.pdbx_seq_one_letter_code
_entity_poly.pdbx_strand_id
1 'polypeptide(L)'
;MHTEAERYLCWKFPERVRQLDEHRLHQLYTQGGIMPEREAKAYEKNPYFYLSLKVKEWDDEAPQRTRPILDLEPYRTMALRHLQRQLS
;
A
#
# COMPACT_ATOMS: atom_id res chain seq x y z
N MET A 1 -0.87 2.16 5.42
CA MET A 1 -0.20 2.78 4.26
C MET A 1 -0.37 1.96 2.97
N HIS A 2 -0.26 0.62 2.98
CA HIS A 2 -0.52 -0.23 1.80
C HIS A 2 -1.94 -0.82 1.79
N THR A 3 -2.34 -1.43 2.91
CA THR A 3 -3.69 -1.98 3.12
C THR A 3 -4.81 -0.97 2.87
N GLU A 4 -4.66 0.26 3.37
CA GLU A 4 -5.63 1.33 3.14
C GLU A 4 -5.72 1.72 1.66
N ALA A 5 -4.61 1.70 0.94
CA ALA A 5 -4.60 1.96 -0.50
C ALA A 5 -5.37 0.89 -1.27
N GLU A 6 -5.21 -0.38 -0.93
CA GLU A 6 -5.97 -1.47 -1.57
C GLU A 6 -7.47 -1.37 -1.27
N ARG A 7 -7.85 -1.12 -0.01
CA ARG A 7 -9.25 -0.90 0.39
C ARG A 7 -9.87 0.32 -0.31
N TYR A 8 -9.12 1.42 -0.42
CA TYR A 8 -9.52 2.62 -1.14
C TYR A 8 -9.68 2.37 -2.64
N LEU A 9 -8.72 1.69 -3.27
CA LEU A 9 -8.78 1.41 -4.71
C LEU A 9 -9.96 0.50 -5.05
N CYS A 10 -10.32 -0.45 -4.18
CA CYS A 10 -11.53 -1.26 -4.36
C CYS A 10 -12.82 -0.45 -4.22
N TRP A 11 -12.83 0.62 -3.42
CA TRP A 11 -13.96 1.56 -3.35
C TRP A 11 -14.02 2.46 -4.58
N LYS A 12 -12.87 3.02 -4.97
CA LYS A 12 -12.74 3.99 -6.08
C LYS A 12 -12.97 3.34 -7.45
N PHE A 13 -12.55 2.09 -7.60
CA PHE A 13 -12.58 1.28 -8.81
C PHE A 13 -13.19 -0.09 -8.49
N PRO A 14 -14.53 -0.21 -8.43
CA PRO A 14 -15.19 -1.46 -8.05
C PRO A 14 -14.83 -2.67 -8.93
N GLU A 15 -14.45 -2.44 -10.19
CA GLU A 15 -13.96 -3.45 -11.12
C GLU A 15 -12.67 -4.14 -10.64
N ARG A 16 -11.87 -3.47 -9.81
CA ARG A 16 -10.62 -4.02 -9.25
C ARG A 16 -10.90 -5.20 -8.32
N VAL A 17 -12.06 -5.20 -7.63
CA VAL A 17 -12.48 -6.31 -6.76
C VAL A 17 -12.61 -7.61 -7.53
N ARG A 18 -13.07 -7.53 -8.79
CA ARG A 18 -13.24 -8.71 -9.66
C ARG A 18 -11.91 -9.29 -10.15
N GLN A 19 -10.83 -8.53 -10.03
CA GLN A 19 -9.48 -8.94 -10.43
C GLN A 19 -8.69 -9.57 -9.27
N LEU A 20 -9.23 -9.52 -8.05
CA LEU A 20 -8.60 -10.15 -6.88
C LEU A 20 -8.82 -11.66 -6.91
N ASP A 21 -7.76 -12.42 -6.63
CA ASP A 21 -7.88 -13.83 -6.32
C ASP A 21 -8.51 -14.04 -4.92
N GLU A 22 -8.87 -15.29 -4.62
CA GLU A 22 -9.55 -15.66 -3.37
C GLU A 22 -8.73 -15.28 -2.13
N HIS A 23 -7.40 -15.43 -2.18
CA HIS A 23 -6.53 -15.11 -1.06
C HIS A 23 -6.48 -13.60 -0.80
N ARG A 24 -6.31 -12.78 -1.83
CA ARG A 24 -6.34 -11.31 -1.71
C ARG A 24 -7.70 -10.79 -1.27
N LEU A 25 -8.79 -11.41 -1.75
CA LEU A 25 -10.14 -11.07 -1.31
C LEU A 25 -10.33 -11.37 0.19
N HIS A 26 -9.88 -12.53 0.65
CA HIS A 26 -9.91 -12.89 2.07
C HIS A 26 -9.08 -11.91 2.92
N GLN A 27 -7.87 -11.58 2.47
CA GLN A 27 -7.02 -10.58 3.13
C GLN A 27 -7.67 -9.19 3.18
N LEU A 28 -8.34 -8.76 2.10
CA LEU A 28 -9.06 -7.49 2.06
C LEU A 28 -10.13 -7.42 3.17
N TYR A 29 -10.92 -8.48 3.34
CA TYR A 29 -11.97 -8.50 4.37
C TYR A 29 -11.43 -8.63 5.80
N THR A 30 -10.34 -9.37 6.03
CA THR A 30 -9.68 -9.40 7.35
C THR A 30 -9.09 -8.04 7.74
N GLN A 31 -8.77 -7.21 6.74
CA GLN A 31 -8.25 -5.85 6.90
C GLN A 31 -9.34 -4.76 7.00
N GLY A 32 -10.62 -5.14 7.11
CA GLY A 32 -11.74 -4.21 7.24
C GLY A 32 -12.49 -3.92 5.95
N GLY A 33 -12.24 -4.70 4.89
CA GLY A 33 -13.03 -4.70 3.65
C GLY A 33 -12.92 -3.42 2.83
N ILE A 34 -13.79 -3.27 1.83
CA ILE A 34 -13.85 -2.06 1.01
C ILE A 34 -14.18 -0.85 1.90
N MET A 35 -13.47 0.27 1.71
CA MET A 35 -13.74 1.49 2.49
C MET A 35 -15.17 2.00 2.23
N PRO A 36 -15.93 2.39 3.27
CA PRO A 36 -17.10 3.23 3.09
C PRO A 36 -16.70 4.63 2.62
N GLU A 37 -17.59 5.33 1.92
CA GLU A 37 -17.31 6.64 1.33
C GLU A 37 -16.71 7.66 2.32
N ARG A 38 -17.23 7.72 3.55
CA ARG A 38 -16.70 8.61 4.60
C ARG A 38 -15.21 8.36 4.90
N GLU A 39 -14.81 7.09 4.91
CA GLU A 39 -13.45 6.67 5.23
C GLU A 39 -12.54 6.94 4.04
N ALA A 40 -13.01 6.64 2.83
CA ALA A 40 -12.29 6.95 1.60
C ALA A 40 -12.02 8.47 1.46
N LYS A 41 -13.02 9.31 1.76
CA LYS A 41 -12.89 10.77 1.75
C LYS A 41 -11.94 11.30 2.82
N ALA A 42 -11.86 10.63 3.98
CA ALA A 42 -10.88 10.96 5.01
C ALA A 42 -9.47 10.53 4.58
N TYR A 43 -9.35 9.36 3.95
CA TYR A 43 -8.10 8.82 3.44
C TYR A 43 -7.50 9.68 2.31
N GLU A 44 -8.32 10.24 1.42
CA GLU A 44 -7.90 11.21 0.38
C GLU A 44 -7.22 12.47 0.96
N LYS A 45 -7.46 12.80 2.24
CA LYS A 45 -6.85 13.96 2.92
C LYS A 45 -5.52 13.63 3.61
N ASN A 46 -5.09 12.37 3.62
CA ASN A 46 -3.82 11.98 4.21
C ASN A 46 -2.66 12.62 3.41
N PRO A 47 -1.69 13.30 4.05
CA PRO A 47 -0.51 13.86 3.37
C PRO A 47 0.27 12.84 2.53
N TYR A 48 0.19 11.55 2.88
CA TYR A 48 0.85 10.45 2.21
C TYR A 48 -0.04 9.69 1.22
N PHE A 49 -1.26 10.17 0.93
CA PHE A 49 -2.23 9.49 0.07
C PHE A 49 -1.63 9.01 -1.26
N TYR A 50 -1.00 9.92 -2.01
CA TYR A 50 -0.38 9.57 -3.29
C TYR A 50 0.80 8.60 -3.14
N LEU A 51 1.60 8.75 -2.08
CA LEU A 51 2.72 7.85 -1.80
C LEU A 51 2.23 6.44 -1.48
N SER A 52 1.15 6.31 -0.70
CA SER A 52 0.54 5.01 -0.43
C SER A 52 0.01 4.31 -1.67
N LEU A 53 -0.62 5.05 -2.60
CA LEU A 53 -1.05 4.48 -3.88
C LEU A 53 0.16 4.00 -4.70
N LYS A 54 1.27 4.75 -4.69
CA LYS A 54 2.49 4.37 -5.41
C LYS A 54 3.14 3.12 -4.85
N VAL A 55 3.18 2.98 -3.52
CA VAL A 55 3.66 1.76 -2.86
C VAL A 55 2.79 0.57 -3.24
N LYS A 56 1.46 0.75 -3.32
CA LYS A 56 0.54 -0.31 -3.73
C LYS A 56 0.72 -0.73 -5.19
N GLU A 57 0.98 0.22 -6.08
CA GLU A 57 1.32 -0.07 -7.47
C GLU A 57 2.58 -0.93 -7.57
N TRP A 58 3.64 -0.61 -6.81
CA TRP A 58 4.86 -1.43 -6.79
C TRP A 58 4.65 -2.83 -6.23
N ASP A 59 3.76 -2.99 -5.25
CA ASP A 59 3.36 -4.28 -4.70
C ASP A 59 2.62 -5.15 -5.73
N ASP A 60 1.65 -4.57 -6.45
CA ASP A 60 0.92 -5.24 -7.53
C ASP A 60 1.86 -5.68 -8.68
N GLU A 61 2.94 -4.94 -8.92
CA GLU A 61 3.96 -5.27 -9.94
C GLU A 61 5.02 -6.29 -9.48
N ALA A 62 5.14 -6.56 -8.18
CA ALA A 62 6.22 -7.39 -7.63
C ALA A 62 6.28 -8.82 -8.20
N PRO A 63 5.14 -9.53 -8.39
CA PRO A 63 5.15 -10.90 -8.94
C PRO A 63 5.65 -10.99 -10.39
N GLN A 64 5.66 -9.88 -11.14
CA GLN A 64 5.92 -9.87 -12.58
C GLN A 64 7.40 -9.60 -12.93
N ARG A 65 8.26 -9.36 -11.94
CA ARG A 65 9.64 -8.94 -12.18
C ARG A 65 10.63 -9.83 -11.45
N THR A 66 11.37 -10.66 -12.19
CA THR A 66 12.62 -11.27 -11.70
C THR A 66 13.66 -10.16 -11.57
N ARG A 67 13.62 -9.41 -10.46
CA ARG A 67 14.64 -8.38 -10.17
C ARG A 67 15.78 -9.00 -9.40
N PRO A 68 17.03 -8.54 -9.62
CA PRO A 68 18.13 -8.88 -8.72
C PRO A 68 17.74 -8.48 -7.30
N ILE A 69 17.91 -9.41 -6.36
CA ILE A 69 17.73 -9.13 -4.93
C ILE A 69 18.78 -8.09 -4.56
N LEU A 70 18.32 -6.93 -4.10
CA LEU A 70 19.19 -5.84 -3.67
C LEU A 70 19.71 -6.12 -2.26
N ASP A 71 20.94 -5.74 -1.99
CA ASP A 71 21.50 -5.75 -0.64
C ASP A 71 20.65 -4.85 0.28
N LEU A 72 20.39 -5.31 1.50
CA LEU A 72 19.58 -4.61 2.50
C LEU A 72 20.36 -3.50 3.23
N GLU A 73 21.70 -3.55 3.24
CA GLU A 73 22.53 -2.60 3.99
C GLU A 73 22.35 -1.11 3.59
N PRO A 74 22.22 -0.75 2.29
CA PRO A 74 21.90 0.62 1.91
C PRO A 74 20.56 1.12 2.49
N TYR A 75 19.54 0.25 2.53
CA TYR A 75 18.23 0.57 3.07
C TYR A 75 18.24 0.69 4.59
N ARG A 76 19.01 -0.18 5.28
CA ARG A 76 19.26 -0.08 6.71
C ARG A 76 19.88 1.26 7.08
N THR A 77 20.92 1.67 6.34
CA THR A 77 21.59 2.97 6.55
C THR A 77 20.66 4.14 6.30
N MET A 78 19.76 4.03 5.32
CA MET A 78 18.74 5.05 5.06
C MET A 78 17.72 5.14 6.21
N ALA A 79 17.24 4.00 6.71
CA ALA A 79 16.29 3.95 7.83
C ALA A 79 16.88 4.54 9.12
N LEU A 80 18.14 4.20 9.45
CA LEU A 80 18.83 4.75 10.63
C LEU A 80 18.96 6.28 10.54
N ARG A 81 19.35 6.82 9.38
CA ARG A 81 19.42 8.27 9.15
C ARG A 81 18.06 8.94 9.31
N HIS A 82 16.99 8.31 8.82
CA HIS A 82 15.64 8.84 8.99
C HIS A 82 15.23 8.90 10.46
N LEU A 83 15.47 7.83 11.22
CA LEU A 83 15.16 7.78 12.66
C LEU A 83 15.94 8.84 13.46
N GLN A 84 17.23 9.02 13.16
CA GLN A 84 18.07 10.03 13.83
C GLN A 84 17.53 11.46 13.61
N ARG A 85 17.03 11.76 12.40
CA ARG A 85 16.44 13.06 12.06
C ARG A 85 15.10 13.34 12.74
N GLN A 86 14.43 12.33 13.29
CA GLN A 86 13.20 12.50 14.05
C GLN A 86 13.43 12.67 15.56
N LEU A 87 14.65 12.35 16.03
CA LEU A 87 15.06 12.45 17.44
C LEU A 87 15.83 13.74 17.74
N SER A 88 16.11 14.56 16.73
CA SER A 88 16.80 15.85 16.82
C SER A 88 15.82 16.98 16.58
#